data_AF-X1E202-F1
#
_entry.id   AF-X1E202-F1
#
_cell.length_a   1.000
_cell.length_b   1.000
_cell.length_c   1.000
_cell.angle_alpha   90.00
_cell.angle_beta   90.00
_cell.angle_gamma   90.00
#
_symmetry.space_group_name_H-M   'P 1'
#
loop_
_entity.id
_entity.type
_entity.pdbx_description
1 polymer ?
#
loop_
_entity_poly.entity_id
_entity_poly.type
_entity_poly.pdbx_seq_one_letter_code
_entity_poly.pdbx_strand_id
1 'polypeptide(L)'
;MVLKINPLKYSCPFCGKKLESRFSKCFNIYCQGQKFNVSNLVIYRLNPNLGIGRVIRRLEIPTSKSLDEDDTHFITKFKVSFRNNIIKIIHPIDLIHYIFQEEDKIKTAPSGICQIEVFRVYKVLGNITIELTEYLKGQGYKSEAHHPFGGKLLDGPHVVAANLGIMGRNGLIITPEFGP
;
A
#
# COMPACT_ATOMS: atom_id res chain seq x y z
N MET A 1 -22.15 27.39 11.80
CA MET A 1 -21.07 26.52 12.33
C MET A 1 -20.16 26.14 11.16
N VAL A 2 -19.04 26.84 11.00
CA VAL A 2 -18.11 26.61 9.89
C VAL A 2 -17.41 25.28 10.15
N LEU A 3 -17.66 24.28 9.30
CA LEU A 3 -16.89 23.03 9.27
C LEU A 3 -15.41 23.41 9.12
N LYS A 4 -14.64 23.32 10.21
CA LYS A 4 -13.18 23.36 10.13
C LYS A 4 -12.77 22.10 9.37
N ILE A 5 -12.60 22.24 8.06
CA ILE A 5 -11.87 21.27 7.25
C ILE A 5 -10.47 21.26 7.85
N ASN A 6 -10.15 20.27 8.68
CA ASN A 6 -8.79 20.06 9.14
C ASN A 6 -7.97 19.88 7.85
N PRO A 7 -7.08 20.83 7.48
CA PRO A 7 -6.26 20.61 6.31
C PRO A 7 -5.41 19.40 6.65
N LEU A 8 -5.60 18.30 5.91
CA LEU A 8 -4.75 17.12 6.01
C LEU A 8 -3.33 17.61 5.74
N LYS A 9 -2.56 17.85 6.80
CA LYS A 9 -1.18 18.30 6.71
C LYS A 9 -0.36 17.09 6.31
N TYR A 10 -0.28 16.84 5.00
CA TYR A 10 0.62 15.85 4.48
C TYR A 10 2.05 16.32 4.71
N SER A 11 2.86 15.50 5.36
CA SER A 11 4.29 15.74 5.56
C SER A 11 5.07 14.64 4.84
N CYS A 12 6.25 15.00 4.34
CA CYS A 12 7.18 14.03 3.79
C CYS A 12 7.59 13.07 4.93
N PRO A 13 7.38 11.76 4.80
CA PRO A 13 7.69 10.80 5.86
C PRO A 13 9.19 10.65 6.11
N PHE A 14 10.03 11.12 5.18
CA PHE A 14 11.49 11.05 5.28
C PHE A 14 12.13 12.30 5.87
N CYS A 15 11.51 13.48 5.71
CA CYS A 15 12.14 14.75 6.12
C CYS A 15 11.16 15.76 6.75
N GLY A 16 9.91 15.39 6.99
CA GLY A 16 8.89 16.21 7.67
C GLY A 16 8.35 17.42 6.90
N LYS A 17 8.86 17.72 5.69
CA LYS A 17 8.45 18.90 4.91
C LYS A 17 6.97 18.79 4.49
N LYS A 18 6.21 19.88 4.59
CA LYS A 18 4.79 19.92 4.15
C LYS A 18 4.68 19.59 2.66
N LEU A 19 3.67 18.81 2.32
CA LEU A 19 3.30 18.37 0.99
C LEU A 19 1.89 18.90 0.66
N GLU A 20 1.64 19.20 -0.61
CA GLU A 20 0.31 19.66 -1.08
C GLU A 20 -0.74 18.54 -1.03
N SER A 21 -0.33 17.29 -1.23
CA SER A 21 -1.17 16.10 -1.18
C SER A 21 -0.36 14.87 -0.75
N ARG A 22 -1.03 13.76 -0.41
CA ARG A 22 -0.38 12.46 -0.15
C ARG A 22 0.41 11.90 -1.34
N PHE A 23 0.16 12.39 -2.55
CA PHE A 23 0.86 11.99 -3.77
C PHE A 23 1.89 13.04 -4.21
N SER A 24 2.07 14.12 -3.45
CA SER A 24 2.99 15.19 -3.84
C SER A 24 4.43 14.79 -3.55
N LYS A 25 5.34 15.21 -4.43
CA LYS A 25 6.78 15.00 -4.26
C LYS A 25 7.32 15.89 -3.13
N CYS A 26 8.22 15.34 -2.33
CA CYS A 26 9.08 16.17 -1.51
C CYS A 26 10.18 16.81 -2.38
N PHE A 27 10.10 18.12 -2.62
CA PHE A 27 11.12 18.88 -3.37
C PHE A 27 12.36 19.24 -2.53
N ASN A 28 12.48 18.74 -1.30
CA ASN A 28 13.72 18.91 -0.56
C ASN A 28 14.81 18.04 -1.20
N ILE A 29 15.85 18.67 -1.75
CA ILE A 29 16.97 17.99 -2.41
C ILE A 29 17.77 17.09 -1.45
N TYR A 30 17.75 17.40 -0.16
CA TYR A 30 18.40 16.61 0.88
C TYR A 30 17.51 15.48 1.42
N CYS A 31 16.27 15.37 0.94
CA CYS A 31 15.35 14.32 1.35
C CYS A 31 15.75 12.98 0.72
N GLN A 32 16.04 11.98 1.56
CA GLN A 32 16.31 10.62 1.09
C GLN A 32 15.10 9.96 0.42
N GLY A 33 13.89 10.51 0.56
CA GLY A 33 12.67 10.05 -0.10
C GLY A 33 12.67 10.14 -1.63
N GLN A 34 13.73 10.66 -2.24
CA GLN A 34 13.96 10.62 -3.70
C GLN A 34 14.79 9.39 -4.14
N LYS A 35 15.30 8.59 -3.19
CA LYS A 35 16.07 7.37 -3.47
C LYS A 35 15.13 6.16 -3.42
N PHE A 36 15.06 5.40 -4.51
CA PHE A 36 14.29 4.15 -4.57
C PHE A 36 15.23 2.95 -4.65
N ASN A 37 14.83 1.88 -3.98
CA ASN A 37 15.45 0.56 -3.97
C ASN A 37 14.53 -0.47 -4.63
N VAL A 38 15.12 -1.59 -5.02
CA VAL A 38 14.36 -2.77 -5.44
C VAL A 38 13.42 -3.18 -4.31
N SER A 39 12.18 -3.54 -4.67
CA SER A 39 11.05 -3.83 -3.78
C SER A 39 10.33 -2.64 -3.15
N ASN A 40 10.78 -1.39 -3.31
CA ASN A 40 9.96 -0.27 -2.85
C ASN A 40 8.59 -0.26 -3.58
N LEU A 41 7.54 0.01 -2.82
CA LEU A 41 6.21 0.28 -3.34
C LEU A 41 6.13 1.74 -3.77
N VAL A 42 5.57 1.97 -4.94
CA VAL A 42 5.57 3.29 -5.58
C VAL A 42 4.25 3.56 -6.29
N ILE A 43 3.92 4.83 -6.46
CA ILE A 43 2.86 5.29 -7.35
C ILE A 43 3.51 5.96 -8.55
N TYR A 44 2.98 5.67 -9.75
CA TYR A 44 3.36 6.39 -10.96
C TYR A 44 2.58 7.69 -11.05
N ARG A 45 3.27 8.82 -10.83
CA ARG A 45 2.65 10.14 -10.74
C ARG A 45 1.87 10.52 -12.00
N LEU A 46 2.40 10.20 -13.18
CA LEU A 46 1.79 10.58 -14.45
C LEU A 46 0.59 9.69 -14.81
N ASN A 47 0.39 8.56 -14.13
CA ASN A 47 -0.80 7.74 -14.26
C ASN A 47 -1.13 7.01 -12.93
N PRO A 48 -1.72 7.73 -11.96
CA PRO A 48 -2.05 7.17 -10.65
C PRO A 48 -3.05 6.01 -10.71
N ASN A 49 -3.84 5.92 -11.78
CA ASN A 49 -4.86 4.88 -11.97
C ASN A 49 -4.25 3.48 -12.18
N LEU A 50 -2.95 3.36 -12.45
CA LEU A 50 -2.25 2.08 -12.43
C LEU A 50 -2.15 1.47 -11.01
N GLY A 51 -2.45 2.26 -9.98
CA GLY A 51 -2.37 1.85 -8.59
C GLY A 51 -0.93 1.71 -8.11
N ILE A 52 -0.74 0.84 -7.12
CA ILE A 52 0.57 0.59 -6.51
C ILE A 52 1.42 -0.28 -7.43
N GLY A 53 2.61 0.21 -7.75
CA GLY A 53 3.66 -0.52 -8.42
C GLY A 53 4.75 -0.96 -7.44
N ARG A 54 5.47 -2.03 -7.79
CA ARG A 54 6.67 -2.48 -7.10
C ARG A 54 7.89 -2.30 -8.00
N VAL A 55 8.94 -1.66 -7.49
CA VAL A 55 10.22 -1.60 -8.19
C VAL A 55 10.81 -3.01 -8.26
N ILE A 56 10.96 -3.56 -9.46
CA ILE A 56 11.51 -4.90 -9.68
C ILE A 56 12.97 -4.88 -10.12
N ARG A 57 13.43 -3.77 -10.73
CA ARG A 57 14.83 -3.62 -11.15
C ARG A 57 15.23 -2.16 -11.28
N ARG A 58 16.46 -1.83 -10.87
CA ARG A 58 17.14 -0.58 -11.22
C ARG A 58 17.88 -0.77 -12.55
N LEU A 59 17.74 0.19 -13.45
CA LEU A 59 18.39 0.23 -14.75
C LEU A 59 19.27 1.46 -14.82
N GLU A 60 20.51 1.30 -15.27
CA GLU A 60 21.39 2.40 -15.64
C GLU A 60 21.49 2.38 -17.15
N ILE A 61 21.05 3.48 -17.77
CA ILE A 61 20.94 3.58 -19.23
C ILE A 61 21.86 4.74 -19.66
N PRO A 62 22.79 4.50 -20.60
CA PRO A 62 23.63 5.57 -21.13
C PRO A 62 22.78 6.65 -21.79
N THR A 63 23.24 7.90 -21.70
CA THR A 63 22.48 9.06 -22.18
C THR A 63 22.66 9.31 -23.68
N SER A 64 23.76 8.80 -24.24
CA SER A 64 24.04 8.78 -25.66
C SER A 64 23.04 7.87 -26.42
N LYS A 65 22.99 8.06 -27.75
CA LYS A 65 22.24 7.16 -28.64
C LYS A 65 23.12 6.04 -29.21
N SER A 66 24.44 6.18 -29.14
CA SER A 66 25.44 5.21 -29.57
C SER A 66 26.07 4.57 -28.33
N LEU A 67 26.15 3.24 -28.30
CA LEU A 67 26.85 2.49 -27.25
C LEU A 67 28.36 2.58 -27.50
N ASP A 68 28.91 3.79 -27.41
CA ASP A 68 30.35 4.02 -27.54
C ASP A 68 31.02 3.76 -26.19
N GLU A 69 32.25 3.24 -26.20
CA GLU A 69 33.00 2.86 -24.99
C GLU A 69 33.27 4.05 -24.03
N ASP A 70 33.07 5.28 -24.50
CA ASP A 70 33.35 6.54 -23.81
C ASP A 70 32.13 7.18 -23.11
N ASP A 71 31.04 6.44 -22.93
CA ASP A 71 29.85 6.98 -22.26
C ASP A 71 30.11 7.31 -20.79
N THR A 72 30.24 8.61 -20.53
CA THR A 72 30.48 9.15 -19.18
C THR A 72 29.20 9.44 -18.40
N HIS A 73 28.04 9.46 -19.07
CA HIS A 73 26.78 9.92 -18.48
C HIS A 73 25.69 8.86 -18.55
N PHE A 74 25.21 8.42 -17.37
CA PHE A 74 24.14 7.44 -17.22
C PHE A 74 22.92 8.04 -16.52
N ILE A 75 21.73 7.69 -17.01
CA ILE A 75 20.46 8.00 -16.37
C ILE A 75 19.93 6.75 -15.68
N THR A 76 19.58 6.88 -14.41
CA THR A 76 18.89 5.81 -13.67
C THR A 76 17.40 5.80 -14.02
N LYS A 77 16.88 4.63 -14.39
CA LYS A 77 15.43 4.35 -14.49
C LYS A 77 15.07 3.13 -13.66
N PHE A 78 13.79 2.99 -13.33
CA PHE A 78 13.29 1.84 -12.58
C PHE A 78 12.27 1.07 -13.39
N LYS A 79 12.46 -0.26 -13.48
CA LYS A 79 11.44 -1.17 -13.98
C LYS A 79 10.46 -1.43 -12.84
N VAL A 80 9.20 -1.08 -13.04
CA VAL A 80 8.12 -1.17 -12.05
C VAL A 80 7.01 -2.08 -12.55
N SER A 81 6.56 -3.00 -11.71
CA SER A 81 5.45 -3.92 -11.98
C SER A 81 4.19 -3.49 -11.23
N PHE A 82 3.05 -3.43 -11.90
CA PHE A 82 1.74 -3.07 -11.33
C PHE A 82 0.78 -4.28 -11.24
N ARG A 83 -0.36 -4.13 -10.54
CA ARG A 83 -1.35 -5.19 -10.24
C ARG A 83 -1.78 -6.05 -11.46
N ASN A 84 -1.84 -5.48 -12.67
CA ASN A 84 -2.30 -6.17 -13.89
C ASN A 84 -1.14 -6.69 -14.77
N ASN A 85 0.01 -7.04 -14.17
CA ASN A 85 1.25 -7.39 -14.89
C ASN A 85 1.76 -6.31 -15.86
N ILE A 86 1.24 -5.08 -15.75
CA ILE A 86 1.74 -3.94 -16.51
C ILE A 86 3.12 -3.62 -15.98
N ILE A 87 4.09 -3.59 -16.89
CA ILE A 87 5.48 -3.25 -16.59
C ILE A 87 5.79 -1.91 -17.26
N LYS A 88 6.36 -0.98 -16.51
CA LYS A 88 6.87 0.29 -17.05
C LYS A 88 8.30 0.55 -16.61
N ILE A 89 9.07 1.18 -17.49
CA ILE A 89 10.38 1.75 -17.16
C ILE A 89 10.14 3.23 -16.90
N ILE A 90 10.33 3.66 -15.65
CA ILE A 90 9.92 4.97 -15.15
C ILE A 90 11.15 5.72 -14.62
N HIS A 91 11.25 7.02 -14.91
CA HIS A 91 12.28 7.87 -14.34
C HIS A 91 11.97 8.12 -12.85
N PRO A 92 12.98 8.14 -11.94
CA PRO A 92 12.75 8.34 -10.51
C PRO A 92 11.91 9.58 -10.17
N ILE A 93 11.97 10.62 -11.02
CA ILE A 93 11.20 11.86 -10.84
C ILE A 93 9.67 11.67 -10.90
N ASP A 94 9.22 10.63 -11.61
CA ASP A 94 7.80 10.32 -11.80
C ASP A 94 7.29 9.27 -10.81
N LEU A 95 8.14 8.83 -9.88
CA LEU A 95 7.80 7.90 -8.82
C LEU A 95 7.57 8.64 -7.51
N ILE A 96 6.59 8.17 -6.76
CA ILE A 96 6.30 8.60 -5.39
C ILE A 96 6.39 7.36 -4.50
N HIS A 97 7.07 7.44 -3.36
CA HIS A 97 7.06 6.36 -2.38
C HIS A 97 5.63 6.14 -1.88
N TYR A 98 5.15 4.89 -2.00
CA TYR A 98 3.95 4.50 -1.30
C TYR A 98 4.32 4.10 0.11
N ILE A 99 3.76 4.82 1.09
CA ILE A 99 3.90 4.53 2.50
C ILE A 99 2.51 4.29 3.04
N PHE A 100 2.33 3.14 3.70
CA PHE A 100 1.09 2.80 4.37
C PHE A 100 0.83 3.81 5.49
N GLN A 101 -0.42 4.25 5.59
CA GLN A 101 -0.82 5.07 6.72
C GLN A 101 -1.10 4.13 7.89
N GLU A 102 -0.21 4.15 8.88
CA GLU A 102 -0.43 3.43 10.13
C GLU A 102 -1.48 4.16 10.98
N GLU A 103 -2.48 3.40 11.45
CA GLU A 103 -3.44 3.89 12.44
C GLU A 103 -2.72 4.24 13.73
N ASP A 104 -3.05 5.38 14.35
CA ASP A 104 -2.33 5.88 15.52
C ASP A 104 -2.34 4.90 16.70
N LYS A 105 -3.40 4.08 16.81
CA LYS A 105 -3.53 3.05 17.83
C LYS A 105 -2.57 1.87 17.60
N ILE A 106 -2.23 1.56 16.35
CA ILE A 106 -1.33 0.45 15.98
C ILE A 106 0.13 0.84 16.23
N LYS A 107 0.49 2.13 16.19
CA LYS A 107 1.84 2.62 16.51
C LYS A 107 2.30 2.29 17.92
N THR A 108 1.38 1.94 18.81
CA THR A 108 1.68 1.53 20.18
C THR A 108 2.04 0.04 20.28
N ALA A 109 2.08 -0.70 19.18
CA ALA A 109 2.36 -2.13 19.21
C ALA A 109 3.82 -2.43 19.64
N PRO A 110 4.06 -3.47 20.46
CA PRO A 110 3.05 -4.28 21.14
C PRO A 110 2.49 -3.56 22.39
N SER A 111 1.17 -3.43 22.51
CA SER A 111 0.53 -2.93 23.74
C SER A 111 -0.92 -3.41 23.87
N GLY A 112 -1.46 -3.31 25.09
CA GLY A 112 -2.88 -3.54 25.33
C GLY A 112 -3.79 -2.57 24.59
N ILE A 113 -3.35 -1.32 24.34
CA ILE A 113 -4.12 -0.33 23.55
C ILE A 113 -4.27 -0.81 22.11
N CYS A 114 -3.17 -1.29 21.51
CA CYS A 114 -3.21 -1.90 20.19
C CYS A 114 -4.13 -3.13 20.17
N GLN A 115 -4.10 -3.96 21.22
CA GLN A 115 -4.96 -5.15 21.31
C GLN A 115 -6.45 -4.80 21.36
N ILE A 116 -6.84 -3.73 22.07
CA ILE A 116 -8.22 -3.24 22.11
C ILE A 116 -8.70 -2.86 20.70
N GLU A 117 -7.84 -2.23 19.90
CA GLU A 117 -8.19 -1.87 18.51
C GLU A 117 -8.40 -3.11 17.63
N VAL A 118 -7.56 -4.14 17.78
CA VAL A 118 -7.74 -5.43 17.08
C VAL A 118 -9.09 -6.05 17.42
N PHE A 119 -9.45 -6.14 18.71
CA PHE A 119 -10.74 -6.70 19.12
C PHE A 119 -11.93 -5.82 18.70
N ARG A 120 -11.77 -4.50 18.61
CA ARG A 120 -12.80 -3.60 18.06
C ARG A 120 -13.11 -3.98 16.61
N VAL A 121 -12.08 -4.18 15.78
CA VAL A 121 -12.25 -4.58 14.37
C VAL A 121 -12.89 -5.97 14.28
N TYR A 122 -12.46 -6.93 15.10
CA TYR A 122 -13.08 -8.27 15.14
C TYR A 122 -14.56 -8.22 15.51
N LYS A 123 -14.94 -7.42 16.51
CA LYS A 123 -16.36 -7.25 16.88
C LYS A 123 -17.19 -6.71 15.73
N VAL A 124 -16.69 -5.69 15.02
CA VAL A 124 -17.40 -5.11 13.87
C VAL A 124 -17.54 -6.13 12.75
N LEU A 125 -16.46 -6.83 12.40
CA LEU A 125 -16.48 -7.83 11.34
C LEU A 125 -17.41 -9.00 11.69
N GLY A 126 -17.39 -9.44 12.96
CA GLY A 126 -18.28 -10.47 13.48
C GLY A 126 -19.74 -10.12 13.34
N ASN A 127 -20.13 -8.91 13.76
CA ASN A 127 -21.51 -8.44 13.64
C ASN A 127 -21.98 -8.41 12.18
N ILE A 128 -21.16 -7.86 11.27
CA ILE A 128 -21.48 -7.81 9.83
C ILE A 128 -21.61 -9.22 9.24
N THR A 129 -20.73 -10.14 9.63
CA THR A 129 -20.75 -11.52 9.14
C THR A 129 -22.03 -12.25 9.57
N ILE A 130 -22.47 -12.04 10.81
CA ILE A 130 -23.73 -12.60 11.32
C ILE A 130 -24.92 -12.00 10.57
N GLU A 131 -24.96 -10.68 10.40
CA GLU A 131 -26.04 -9.99 9.69
C GLU A 131 -26.19 -10.50 8.24
N LEU A 132 -25.08 -10.62 7.51
CA LEU A 132 -25.06 -11.17 6.16
C LEU A 132 -25.52 -12.64 6.13
N THR A 133 -25.12 -13.42 7.13
CA THR A 133 -25.51 -14.84 7.22
C THR A 133 -27.02 -14.97 7.39
N GLU A 134 -27.62 -14.22 8.30
CA GLU A 134 -29.06 -14.25 8.56
C GLU A 134 -29.86 -13.69 7.37
N TYR A 135 -29.35 -12.65 6.70
CA TYR A 135 -29.94 -12.17 5.45
C TYR A 135 -30.01 -13.27 4.39
N LEU A 136 -28.90 -14.00 4.16
CA LEU A 136 -28.85 -15.09 3.19
C LEU A 136 -29.79 -16.25 3.55
N LYS A 137 -29.90 -16.59 4.85
CA LYS A 137 -30.90 -17.58 5.32
C LYS A 137 -32.32 -17.13 5.03
N GLY A 138 -32.62 -15.84 5.26
CA GLY A 138 -33.91 -15.24 4.93
C GLY A 138 -34.27 -15.31 3.44
N GLN A 139 -33.27 -15.40 2.56
CA GLN A 139 -33.45 -15.63 1.11
C GLN A 139 -33.52 -17.12 0.73
N GLY A 140 -33.46 -18.04 1.70
CA GLY A 140 -33.53 -19.49 1.47
C GLY A 140 -32.19 -20.17 1.21
N TYR A 141 -31.05 -19.46 1.32
CA TYR A 141 -29.73 -20.06 1.19
C TYR A 141 -29.27 -20.70 2.51
N LYS A 142 -28.57 -21.84 2.40
CA LYS A 142 -27.83 -22.40 3.53
C LYS A 142 -26.54 -21.60 3.71
N SER A 143 -26.36 -20.96 4.87
CA SER A 143 -25.18 -20.14 5.18
C SER A 143 -24.71 -20.35 6.63
N GLU A 144 -23.40 -20.24 6.86
CA GLU A 144 -22.74 -20.31 8.17
C GLU A 144 -21.76 -19.14 8.32
N ALA A 145 -21.81 -18.45 9.46
CA ALA A 145 -20.89 -17.38 9.80
C ALA A 145 -19.59 -17.94 10.36
N HIS A 146 -18.46 -17.36 9.97
CA HIS A 146 -17.16 -17.66 10.58
C HIS A 146 -16.50 -16.37 11.08
N HIS A 147 -16.24 -16.33 12.39
CA HIS A 147 -15.61 -15.20 13.05
C HIS A 147 -14.08 -15.35 13.02
N PRO A 148 -13.31 -14.28 12.78
CA PRO A 148 -11.83 -14.36 12.73
C PRO A 148 -11.21 -14.80 14.06
N PHE A 149 -11.94 -14.59 15.16
CA PHE A 149 -11.62 -15.12 16.48
C PHE A 149 -12.42 -16.41 16.72
N GLY A 150 -11.84 -17.57 16.43
CA GLY A 150 -12.40 -18.89 16.77
C GLY A 150 -13.27 -19.57 15.71
N GLY A 151 -13.30 -19.07 14.48
CA GLY A 151 -13.98 -19.71 13.35
C GLY A 151 -13.30 -21.00 12.88
N LYS A 152 -13.99 -21.74 11.99
CA LYS A 152 -13.48 -22.99 11.39
C LYS A 152 -12.62 -22.74 10.15
N LEU A 153 -12.63 -21.51 9.62
CA LEU A 153 -11.94 -21.15 8.39
C LEU A 153 -10.54 -20.58 8.68
N LEU A 154 -9.63 -20.85 7.74
CA LEU A 154 -8.36 -20.15 7.65
C LEU A 154 -8.57 -18.89 6.81
N ASP A 155 -8.74 -17.74 7.45
CA ASP A 155 -9.12 -16.49 6.76
C ASP A 155 -8.07 -16.06 5.73
N GLY A 156 -6.78 -16.15 6.06
CA GLY A 156 -5.69 -15.73 5.16
C GLY A 156 -5.79 -16.30 3.74
N PRO A 157 -5.83 -17.64 3.57
CA PRO A 157 -6.06 -18.28 2.28
C PRO A 157 -7.34 -17.82 1.56
N HIS A 158 -8.45 -17.65 2.28
CA HIS A 158 -9.73 -17.24 1.68
C HIS A 158 -9.68 -15.79 1.19
N VAL A 159 -9.03 -14.89 1.93
CA VAL A 159 -8.83 -13.49 1.54
C VAL A 159 -7.98 -13.38 0.26
N VAL A 160 -6.94 -14.22 0.13
CA VAL A 160 -6.14 -14.29 -1.10
C VAL A 160 -6.96 -14.85 -2.26
N ALA A 161 -7.71 -15.94 -2.05
CA ALA A 161 -8.56 -16.55 -3.08
C ALA A 161 -9.66 -15.59 -3.56
N ALA A 162 -10.18 -14.75 -2.66
CA ALA A 162 -11.15 -13.70 -2.97
C ALA A 162 -10.53 -12.44 -3.63
N ASN A 163 -9.22 -12.44 -3.92
CA ASN A 163 -8.47 -11.30 -4.45
C ASN A 163 -8.56 -10.02 -3.58
N LEU A 164 -8.77 -10.18 -2.27
CA LEU A 164 -8.85 -9.07 -1.33
C LEU A 164 -7.48 -8.62 -0.80
N GLY A 165 -6.44 -9.46 -0.97
CA GLY A 165 -5.07 -9.14 -0.59
C GLY A 165 -4.06 -10.16 -1.12
N ILE A 166 -2.78 -9.92 -0.85
CA ILE A 166 -1.69 -10.84 -1.20
C ILE A 166 -0.97 -11.31 0.05
N MET A 167 -0.48 -12.56 0.05
CA MET A 167 0.33 -13.06 1.17
C MET A 167 1.73 -12.43 1.14
N GLY A 168 2.09 -11.73 2.23
CA GLY A 168 3.41 -11.18 2.45
C GLY A 168 4.43 -12.26 2.83
N ARG A 169 5.72 -11.96 2.69
CA ARG A 169 6.80 -12.86 3.15
C ARG A 169 6.79 -13.12 4.66
N ASN A 170 6.16 -12.22 5.42
CA ASN A 170 5.94 -12.32 6.86
C ASN A 170 4.70 -13.17 7.22
N GLY A 171 4.00 -13.75 6.24
CA GLY A 171 2.78 -14.55 6.46
C GLY A 171 1.52 -13.73 6.71
N LEU A 172 1.62 -12.38 6.78
CA LEU A 172 0.45 -11.50 6.89
C LEU A 172 -0.15 -11.22 5.52
N ILE A 173 -1.45 -10.94 5.49
CA ILE A 173 -2.12 -10.49 4.27
C ILE A 173 -1.86 -9.00 4.09
N ILE A 174 -1.30 -8.63 2.96
CA ILE A 174 -1.01 -7.25 2.60
C ILE A 174 -2.07 -6.77 1.62
N THR A 175 -2.74 -5.68 1.98
CA THR A 175 -3.59 -4.92 1.07
C THR A 175 -2.84 -3.68 0.59
N PRO A 176 -3.01 -3.26 -0.66
CA PRO A 176 -2.50 -1.99 -1.16
C PRO A 176 -2.96 -0.79 -0.35
N GLU A 177 -4.20 -0.80 0.12
CA GLU A 177 -4.81 0.32 0.80
C GLU A 177 -4.31 0.45 2.26
N PHE A 178 -4.18 -0.66 2.99
CA PHE A 178 -3.91 -0.65 4.44
C PHE A 178 -2.56 -1.26 4.84
N GLY A 179 -1.88 -1.96 3.93
CA GLY A 179 -0.64 -2.67 4.26
C GLY A 179 -0.91 -4.04 4.88
N PRO A 180 0.09 -4.61 5.60
CA PRO A 180 -0.10 -5.82 6.40
C PRO A 180 -1.07 -5.61 7.56
#